data_AF-A0A5Q4C3R9-F1
#
_entry.id   AF-A0A5Q4C3R9-F1
#
_cell.length_a   1.000
_cell.length_b   1.000
_cell.length_c   1.000
_cell.angle_alpha   90.00
_cell.angle_beta   90.00
_cell.angle_gamma   90.00
#
_symmetry.space_group_name_H-M   'P 1'
#
loop_
_entity.id
_entity.type
_entity.pdbx_description
1 polymer ?
#
loop_
_entity_poly.entity_id
_entity_poly.type
_entity_poly.pdbx_seq_one_letter_code
_entity_poly.pdbx_strand_id
1 'polypeptide(L)'
;MAATEQYIQLAKALPQQLQRFFARWPPASILPAGAKPPKTGFQEITPNPFSRQKHPVTGKWHDPVYSLRRQAEIVKLARQHGVEELLPTTVKGTEYRIAHRVEHGLRVKGTGVGQKVKGKIHERMVQPRMEKRREAILAMPKLIKEWKKVSWKAELEKLPQINDLHARPSSLLTMSPSPVDPGEGHTYYAVLGITRKLLHEEAAVPQQVIKRAYHRALLQNHPDKSKGQVRSTTSATSYASKTAFTVDQISTAYKVLSDSRTRAEYDRSLDLAPNNQGLKRGEQTFQTGIENVDLDDLDFDESDGPDAECWYRSCRCGNPRGFLFTEADLEEAGENGELL
;
A
#
# COMPACT_ATOMS: atom_id res chain seq x y z
N MET A 1 8.85 14.08 60.83
CA MET A 1 7.99 15.22 60.46
C MET A 1 8.30 15.74 59.05
N ALA A 2 9.54 16.10 58.71
CA ALA A 2 9.86 16.59 57.35
C ALA A 2 9.55 15.57 56.22
N ALA A 3 9.94 14.29 56.39
CA ALA A 3 9.68 13.25 55.39
C ALA A 3 8.18 12.98 55.20
N THR A 4 7.39 13.01 56.28
CA THR A 4 5.93 12.82 56.22
C THR A 4 5.25 13.96 55.47
N GLU A 5 5.70 15.20 55.67
CA GLU A 5 5.20 16.36 54.90
C GLU A 5 5.56 16.27 53.42
N GLN A 6 6.77 15.81 53.08
CA GLN A 6 7.19 15.56 51.70
C GLN A 6 6.30 14.51 51.02
N TYR A 7 5.99 13.40 51.68
CA TYR A 7 5.08 12.38 51.14
C TYR A 7 3.66 12.93 50.95
N ILE A 8 3.16 13.77 51.87
CA ILE A 8 1.88 14.45 51.71
C ILE A 8 1.91 15.39 50.50
N GLN A 9 3.00 16.14 50.29
CA GLN A 9 3.17 17.01 49.12
C GLN A 9 3.20 16.20 47.82
N LEU A 10 3.90 15.07 47.78
CA LEU A 10 3.91 14.17 46.63
C LEU A 10 2.52 13.60 46.33
N ALA A 11 1.78 13.18 47.36
CA ALA A 11 0.40 12.71 47.19
C ALA A 11 -0.52 13.82 46.67
N LYS A 12 -0.36 15.05 47.17
CA LYS A 12 -1.09 16.23 46.68
C LYS A 12 -0.67 16.67 45.27
N ALA A 13 0.53 16.30 44.82
CA ALA A 13 1.00 16.56 43.46
C ALA A 13 0.45 15.58 42.42
N LEU A 14 -0.23 14.50 42.82
CA LEU A 14 -0.88 13.56 41.90
C LEU A 14 -1.98 14.25 41.07
N PRO A 15 -2.24 13.79 39.83
CA PRO A 15 -3.36 14.28 39.02
C PRO A 15 -4.70 14.16 39.77
N GLN A 16 -5.57 15.17 39.63
CA GLN A 16 -6.87 15.21 40.29
C GLN A 16 -7.73 13.95 40.02
N GLN A 17 -7.58 13.35 38.84
CA GLN A 17 -8.29 12.11 38.49
C GLN A 17 -7.89 10.93 39.40
N LEU A 18 -6.60 10.77 39.68
CA LEU A 18 -6.09 9.73 40.58
C LEU A 18 -6.45 10.04 42.03
N GLN A 19 -6.34 11.30 42.45
CA GLN A 19 -6.75 11.70 43.81
C GLN A 19 -8.23 11.40 44.07
N ARG A 20 -9.12 11.77 43.13
CA ARG A 20 -10.56 11.45 43.22
C ARG A 20 -10.81 9.95 43.21
N PHE A 21 -10.03 9.18 42.46
CA PHE A 21 -10.14 7.73 42.44
C PHE A 21 -9.78 7.13 43.81
N PHE A 22 -8.61 7.47 44.36
CA PHE A 22 -8.16 6.96 45.66
C PHE A 22 -9.02 7.46 46.83
N ALA A 23 -9.60 8.66 46.73
CA ALA A 23 -10.57 9.14 47.72
C ALA A 23 -11.85 8.30 47.75
N ARG A 24 -12.30 7.81 46.58
CA ARG A 24 -13.52 7.00 46.47
C ARG A 24 -13.26 5.51 46.71
N TRP A 25 -12.13 4.99 46.23
CA TRP A 25 -11.70 3.60 46.39
C TRP A 25 -10.27 3.53 46.97
N PRO A 26 -10.11 3.77 48.28
CA PRO A 26 -8.81 3.64 48.94
C PRO A 26 -8.37 2.17 49.01
N PRO A 27 -7.14 1.82 48.56
CA PRO A 27 -6.62 0.46 48.71
C PRO A 27 -6.31 0.14 50.18
N ALA A 28 -6.27 -1.15 50.52
CA ALA A 28 -5.93 -1.59 51.87
C ALA A 28 -4.54 -1.11 52.33
N SER A 29 -3.59 -0.95 51.41
CA SER A 29 -2.19 -0.59 51.70
C SER A 29 -2.02 0.82 52.30
N ILE A 30 -2.96 1.74 52.06
CA ILE A 30 -2.88 3.12 52.60
C ILE A 30 -3.65 3.31 53.90
N LEU A 31 -4.40 2.29 54.33
CA LEU A 31 -5.26 2.34 55.51
C LEU A 31 -4.43 2.00 56.76
N PRO A 32 -4.77 2.54 57.94
CA PRO A 32 -3.97 2.37 59.14
C PRO A 32 -3.83 0.88 59.51
N ALA A 33 -2.61 0.46 59.82
CA ALA A 33 -2.30 -0.94 60.14
C ALA A 33 -3.15 -1.43 61.33
N GLY A 34 -3.87 -2.54 61.12
CA GLY A 34 -4.65 -3.22 62.17
C GLY A 34 -6.13 -2.81 62.27
N ALA A 35 -6.58 -1.79 61.55
CA ALA A 35 -8.01 -1.50 61.44
C ALA A 35 -8.64 -2.26 60.26
N LYS A 36 -9.87 -2.79 60.41
CA LYS A 36 -10.76 -3.03 59.27
C LYS A 36 -11.40 -1.67 58.97
N PRO A 37 -10.87 -0.91 58.00
CA PRO A 37 -11.39 0.43 57.76
C PRO A 37 -12.84 0.33 57.26
N PRO A 38 -13.71 1.27 57.64
CA PRO A 38 -15.04 1.32 57.08
C PRO A 38 -14.92 1.46 55.56
N LYS A 39 -15.57 0.56 54.83
CA LYS A 39 -15.64 0.64 53.37
C LYS A 39 -16.28 1.97 53.02
N THR A 40 -15.78 2.63 51.99
CA THR A 40 -16.48 3.80 51.45
C THR A 40 -17.83 3.36 50.88
N GLY A 41 -18.84 4.23 50.83
CA GLY A 41 -20.12 3.89 50.20
C GLY A 41 -19.97 3.40 48.75
N PHE A 42 -18.91 3.83 48.03
CA PHE A 42 -18.59 3.32 46.70
C PHE A 42 -18.03 1.88 46.72
N GLN A 43 -17.22 1.53 47.71
CA GLN A 43 -16.70 0.16 47.89
C GLN A 43 -17.77 -0.83 48.36
N GLU A 44 -18.79 -0.34 49.07
CA GLU A 44 -19.95 -1.15 49.46
C GLU A 44 -20.82 -1.50 48.26
N ILE A 45 -21.10 -0.53 47.38
CA ILE A 45 -21.84 -0.75 46.15
C ILE A 45 -21.07 -1.67 45.20
N THR A 46 -19.76 -1.44 45.06
CA THR A 46 -18.92 -2.19 44.12
C THR A 46 -17.52 -2.39 44.69
N PRO A 47 -17.18 -3.62 45.14
CA PRO A 47 -15.85 -3.95 45.63
C PRO A 47 -14.69 -3.59 44.68
N ASN A 48 -14.81 -3.90 43.38
CA ASN A 48 -13.84 -3.51 42.36
C ASN A 48 -14.51 -2.68 41.25
N PRO A 49 -14.18 -1.38 41.13
CA PRO A 49 -14.83 -0.47 40.19
C PRO A 49 -14.49 -0.76 38.71
N PHE A 50 -13.54 -1.65 38.44
CA PHE A 50 -13.10 -2.04 37.10
C PHE A 50 -13.75 -3.34 36.59
N SER A 51 -14.35 -4.11 37.50
CA SER A 51 -15.02 -5.36 37.17
C SER A 51 -16.52 -5.17 36.93
N ARG A 52 -17.09 -5.97 36.02
CA ARG A 52 -18.54 -6.13 35.90
C ARG A 52 -19.06 -6.86 37.13
N GLN A 53 -20.20 -6.45 37.65
CA GLN A 53 -20.80 -7.07 38.82
C GLN A 53 -22.21 -7.54 38.54
N LYS A 54 -22.56 -8.72 39.05
CA LYS A 54 -23.90 -9.25 38.95
C LYS A 54 -24.71 -8.75 40.14
N HIS A 55 -25.81 -8.07 39.87
CA HIS A 55 -26.70 -7.59 40.92
C HIS A 55 -27.35 -8.79 41.63
N PRO A 56 -27.36 -8.85 42.98
CA PRO A 56 -27.78 -10.05 43.71
C PRO A 56 -29.28 -10.36 43.54
N VAL A 57 -30.14 -9.32 43.55
CA VAL A 57 -31.60 -9.51 43.43
C VAL A 57 -32.04 -9.74 41.98
N THR A 58 -31.68 -8.84 41.05
CA THR A 58 -32.13 -8.91 39.65
C THR A 58 -31.35 -9.91 38.80
N GLY A 59 -30.17 -10.37 39.25
CA GLY A 59 -29.29 -11.26 38.50
C GLY A 59 -28.68 -10.65 37.24
N LYS A 60 -28.91 -9.35 36.95
CA LYS A 60 -28.38 -8.67 35.77
C LYS A 60 -26.92 -8.27 36.00
N TRP A 61 -26.12 -8.32 34.94
CA TRP A 61 -24.76 -7.81 34.95
C TRP A 61 -24.78 -6.30 34.77
N HIS A 62 -24.17 -5.60 35.70
CA HIS A 62 -23.92 -4.16 35.61
C HIS A 62 -22.55 -3.93 34.99
N ASP A 63 -22.47 -2.92 34.15
CA ASP A 63 -21.22 -2.44 33.58
C ASP A 63 -20.28 -1.94 34.67
N PRO A 64 -18.95 -2.02 34.46
CA PRO A 64 -18.00 -1.50 35.42
C PRO A 64 -18.16 0.03 35.54
N VAL A 65 -18.01 0.56 36.75
CA VAL A 65 -18.10 2.00 37.04
C VAL A 65 -17.16 2.82 36.14
N TYR A 66 -16.00 2.26 35.83
CA TYR A 66 -15.09 2.79 34.82
C TYR A 66 -15.05 1.85 33.61
N SER A 67 -15.37 2.38 32.43
CA SER A 67 -15.24 1.66 31.15
C SER A 67 -13.78 1.28 30.87
N LEU A 68 -13.56 0.28 30.01
CA LEU A 68 -12.20 -0.19 29.66
C LEU A 68 -11.27 0.91 29.14
N ARG A 69 -11.82 1.95 28.51
CA ARG A 69 -11.06 3.15 28.10
C ARG A 69 -10.59 3.93 29.32
N ARG A 70 -11.50 4.28 30.23
CA ARG A 70 -11.17 5.03 31.46
C ARG A 70 -10.25 4.24 32.38
N GLN A 71 -10.39 2.92 32.43
CA GLN A 71 -9.45 2.03 33.11
C GLN A 71 -8.04 2.19 32.55
N ALA A 72 -7.87 2.16 31.23
CA ALA A 72 -6.57 2.34 30.59
C ALA A 72 -5.98 3.74 30.83
N GLU A 73 -6.80 4.79 30.84
CA GLU A 73 -6.38 6.16 31.16
C GLU A 73 -5.87 6.27 32.61
N ILE A 74 -6.62 5.71 33.58
CA ILE A 74 -6.23 5.68 34.99
C ILE A 74 -4.95 4.86 35.20
N VAL A 75 -4.86 3.67 34.60
CA VAL A 75 -3.65 2.82 34.68
C VAL A 75 -2.44 3.52 34.04
N LYS A 76 -2.63 4.22 32.91
CA LYS A 76 -1.56 4.99 32.27
C LYS A 76 -1.05 6.11 33.18
N LEU A 77 -1.96 6.88 33.79
CA LEU A 77 -1.59 7.92 34.75
C LEU A 77 -0.90 7.32 35.98
N ALA A 78 -1.44 6.24 36.54
CA ALA A 78 -0.86 5.59 37.70
C ALA A 78 0.55 5.06 37.43
N ARG A 79 0.80 4.50 36.24
CA ARG A 79 2.13 4.09 35.79
C ARG A 79 3.09 5.26 35.70
N GLN A 80 2.66 6.40 35.13
CA GLN A 80 3.50 7.61 35.01
C GLN A 80 3.89 8.17 36.39
N HIS A 81 3.04 8.02 37.39
CA HIS A 81 3.26 8.51 38.75
C HIS A 81 3.72 7.41 39.74
N GLY A 82 4.00 6.19 39.28
CA GLY A 82 4.49 5.09 40.13
C GLY A 82 3.49 4.55 41.16
N VAL A 83 2.19 4.73 40.95
CA VAL A 83 1.11 4.31 41.87
C VAL A 83 0.21 3.22 41.28
N GLU A 84 0.72 2.44 40.32
CA GLU A 84 -0.04 1.39 39.64
C GLU A 84 -0.44 0.25 40.58
N GLU A 85 0.43 -0.14 41.51
CA GLU A 85 0.22 -1.20 42.51
C GLU A 85 -0.93 -0.89 43.49
N LEU A 86 -1.25 0.39 43.66
CA LEU A 86 -2.34 0.85 44.52
C LEU A 86 -3.73 0.71 43.86
N LEU A 87 -3.77 0.45 42.54
CA LEU A 87 -5.03 0.25 41.83
C LEU A 87 -5.56 -1.19 42.05
N PRO A 88 -6.90 -1.38 42.07
CA PRO A 88 -7.46 -2.72 42.05
C PRO A 88 -7.10 -3.44 40.75
N THR A 89 -7.15 -4.78 40.77
CA THR A 89 -6.76 -5.62 39.63
C THR A 89 -7.58 -5.29 38.37
N THR A 90 -6.90 -5.14 37.22
CA THR A 90 -7.52 -4.80 35.94
C THR A 90 -6.91 -5.58 34.78
N VAL A 91 -7.71 -5.81 33.73
CA VAL A 91 -7.24 -6.39 32.45
C VAL A 91 -6.29 -5.44 31.72
N LYS A 92 -6.29 -4.15 32.06
CA LYS A 92 -5.44 -3.12 31.44
C LYS A 92 -4.12 -2.92 32.19
N GLY A 93 -3.97 -3.50 33.39
CA GLY A 93 -2.77 -3.41 34.22
C GLY A 93 -1.55 -4.02 33.56
N THR A 94 -0.38 -3.48 33.86
CA THR A 94 0.91 -3.90 33.32
C THR A 94 1.22 -5.33 33.74
N GLU A 95 1.14 -5.62 35.04
CA GLU A 95 1.40 -6.95 35.60
C GLU A 95 0.48 -8.00 35.01
N TYR A 96 -0.83 -7.72 34.99
CA TYR A 96 -1.81 -8.64 34.42
C TYR A 96 -1.53 -8.93 32.94
N ARG A 97 -1.25 -7.89 32.14
CA ARG A 97 -0.99 -8.06 30.70
C ARG A 97 0.29 -8.85 30.43
N ILE A 98 1.33 -8.66 31.25
CA ILE A 98 2.58 -9.40 31.13
C ILE A 98 2.36 -10.85 31.55
N ALA A 99 1.78 -11.08 32.73
CA ALA A 99 1.48 -12.42 33.24
C ALA A 99 0.62 -13.20 32.25
N HIS A 100 -0.46 -12.60 31.76
CA HIS A 100 -1.36 -13.23 30.80
C HIS A 100 -0.64 -13.55 29.48
N ARG A 101 0.24 -12.68 28.99
CA ARG A 101 1.02 -12.93 27.77
C ARG A 101 2.06 -14.04 27.97
N VAL A 102 2.71 -14.09 29.12
CA VAL A 102 3.70 -15.13 29.44
C VAL A 102 3.03 -16.49 29.60
N GLU A 103 1.93 -16.55 30.33
CA GLU A 103 1.19 -17.79 30.59
C GLU A 103 0.52 -18.34 29.32
N HIS A 104 -0.16 -17.49 28.54
CA HIS A 104 -0.99 -17.94 27.42
C HIS A 104 -0.31 -17.85 26.05
N GLY A 105 0.77 -17.06 25.92
CA GLY A 105 1.46 -16.82 24.65
C GLY A 105 0.62 -16.12 23.58
N LEU A 106 1.09 -16.17 22.32
CA LEU A 106 0.33 -15.69 21.17
C LEU A 106 -0.71 -16.76 20.78
N ARG A 107 -1.97 -16.35 20.66
CA ARG A 107 -3.09 -17.28 20.39
C ARG A 107 -3.88 -16.94 19.13
N VAL A 108 -3.30 -16.16 18.23
CA VAL A 108 -3.91 -15.82 16.94
C VAL A 108 -3.97 -17.07 16.05
N LYS A 109 -5.03 -17.21 15.25
CA LYS A 109 -5.18 -18.36 14.35
C LYS A 109 -4.02 -18.40 13.34
N GLY A 110 -3.43 -19.59 13.15
CA GLY A 110 -2.33 -19.81 12.21
C GLY A 110 -0.95 -19.69 12.85
N THR A 111 -0.62 -18.54 13.45
CA THR A 111 0.70 -18.24 14.04
C THR A 111 0.77 -18.38 15.56
N GLY A 112 -0.37 -18.61 16.23
CA GLY A 112 -0.41 -18.84 17.66
C GLY A 112 0.26 -20.14 18.08
N VAL A 113 0.66 -20.22 19.34
CA VAL A 113 1.29 -21.41 19.93
C VAL A 113 0.37 -22.62 19.73
N GLY A 114 0.91 -23.69 19.13
CA GLY A 114 0.16 -24.90 18.80
C GLY A 114 -0.79 -24.79 17.59
N GLN A 115 -0.82 -23.66 16.88
CA GLN A 115 -1.57 -23.52 15.62
C GLN A 115 -0.67 -23.77 14.40
N LYS A 116 -1.31 -24.13 13.28
CA LYS A 116 -0.65 -24.31 11.98
C LYS A 116 -1.31 -23.40 10.94
N VAL A 117 -0.49 -22.77 10.10
CA VAL A 117 -0.95 -21.93 8.99
C VAL A 117 -1.64 -22.78 7.93
N LYS A 118 -2.78 -22.31 7.40
CA LYS A 118 -3.61 -23.02 6.41
C LYS A 118 -2.91 -23.20 5.04
N GLY A 119 -1.94 -22.36 4.71
CA GLY A 119 -1.34 -22.23 3.38
C GLY A 119 -2.29 -21.57 2.37
N LYS A 120 -1.76 -21.10 1.24
CA LYS A 120 -2.58 -20.61 0.11
C LYS A 120 -3.13 -21.79 -0.70
N ILE A 121 -4.17 -21.55 -1.52
CA ILE A 121 -4.78 -22.61 -2.34
C ILE A 121 -3.74 -23.22 -3.28
N HIS A 122 -2.91 -22.40 -3.93
CA HIS A 122 -1.89 -22.89 -4.85
C HIS A 122 -0.83 -23.75 -4.15
N GLU A 123 -0.43 -23.42 -2.91
CA GLU A 123 0.52 -24.20 -2.10
C GLU A 123 -0.06 -25.57 -1.75
N ARG A 124 -1.31 -25.61 -1.30
CA ARG A 124 -2.01 -26.86 -0.99
C ARG A 124 -2.21 -27.74 -2.23
N MET A 125 -2.43 -27.12 -3.38
CA MET A 125 -2.71 -27.82 -4.64
C MET A 125 -1.45 -28.16 -5.46
N VAL A 126 -0.24 -27.81 -5.01
CA VAL A 126 0.99 -28.18 -5.74
C VAL A 126 1.09 -29.68 -5.91
N GLN A 127 0.97 -30.45 -4.82
CA GLN A 127 1.13 -31.90 -4.85
C GLN A 127 0.11 -32.60 -5.77
N PRO A 128 -1.22 -32.37 -5.65
CA PRO A 128 -2.18 -32.99 -6.57
C PRO A 128 -2.01 -32.53 -8.02
N ARG A 129 -1.62 -31.26 -8.25
CA ARG A 129 -1.34 -30.75 -9.60
C ARG A 129 -0.10 -31.43 -10.21
N MET A 130 0.95 -31.66 -9.43
CA MET A 130 2.15 -32.36 -9.90
C MET A 130 1.88 -33.84 -10.17
N GLU A 131 1.06 -34.50 -9.36
CA GLU A 131 0.66 -35.89 -9.58
C GLU A 131 -0.13 -36.04 -10.89
N LYS A 132 -1.11 -35.16 -11.13
CA LYS A 132 -1.87 -35.14 -12.38
C LYS A 132 -0.97 -34.90 -13.60
N ARG A 133 0.04 -34.02 -13.48
CA ARG A 133 1.04 -33.81 -14.54
C ARG A 133 1.87 -35.06 -14.78
N ARG A 134 2.32 -35.74 -13.71
CA ARG A 134 3.08 -36.99 -13.79
C ARG A 134 2.29 -38.08 -14.52
N GLU A 135 1.04 -38.27 -14.14
CA GLU A 135 0.14 -39.25 -14.76
C GLU A 135 -0.08 -38.96 -16.25
N ALA A 136 -0.33 -37.69 -16.61
CA ALA A 136 -0.49 -37.28 -18.00
C ALA A 136 0.77 -37.55 -18.84
N ILE A 137 1.96 -37.25 -18.31
CA ILE A 137 3.23 -37.53 -18.98
C ILE A 137 3.41 -39.04 -19.21
N LEU A 138 3.04 -39.88 -18.23
CA LEU A 138 3.11 -41.33 -18.38
C LEU A 138 2.09 -41.88 -19.39
N ALA A 139 0.91 -41.28 -19.49
CA ALA A 139 -0.11 -41.66 -20.47
C ALA A 139 0.17 -41.14 -21.90
N MET A 140 0.95 -40.06 -22.03
CA MET A 140 1.18 -39.35 -23.29
C MET A 140 1.67 -40.23 -24.45
N PRO A 141 2.61 -41.18 -24.28
CA PRO A 141 3.04 -42.04 -25.39
C PRO A 141 1.94 -42.94 -25.95
N LYS A 142 0.98 -43.40 -25.12
CA LYS A 142 -0.17 -44.20 -25.58
C LYS A 142 -1.13 -43.34 -26.39
N LEU A 143 -1.46 -42.16 -25.84
CA LEU A 143 -2.32 -41.18 -26.49
C LEU A 143 -1.79 -40.79 -27.88
N ILE A 144 -0.48 -40.51 -27.99
CA ILE A 144 0.15 -40.14 -29.28
C ILE A 144 0.02 -41.29 -30.30
N LYS A 145 0.16 -42.54 -29.88
CA LYS A 145 0.01 -43.70 -30.77
C LYS A 145 -1.43 -43.85 -31.27
N GLU A 146 -2.41 -43.70 -30.39
CA GLU A 146 -3.83 -43.76 -30.75
C GLU A 146 -4.21 -42.61 -31.68
N TRP A 147 -3.80 -41.37 -31.34
CA TRP A 147 -4.06 -40.19 -32.17
C TRP A 147 -3.43 -40.30 -33.56
N LYS A 148 -2.22 -40.85 -33.69
CA LYS A 148 -1.59 -41.09 -35.01
C LYS A 148 -2.26 -42.21 -35.82
N LYS A 149 -2.97 -43.15 -35.17
CA LYS A 149 -3.71 -44.24 -35.84
C LYS A 149 -5.03 -43.75 -36.41
N VAL A 150 -5.74 -42.88 -35.68
CA VAL A 150 -6.86 -42.13 -36.25
C VAL A 150 -6.23 -41.23 -37.32
N SER A 151 -6.56 -41.45 -38.59
CA SER A 151 -5.88 -40.80 -39.71
C SER A 151 -6.07 -39.28 -39.66
N TRP A 152 -5.20 -38.57 -38.95
CA TRP A 152 -5.14 -37.10 -38.98
C TRP A 152 -4.84 -36.60 -40.40
N LYS A 153 -4.23 -37.46 -41.24
CA LYS A 153 -4.02 -37.23 -42.67
C LYS A 153 -5.34 -37.02 -43.42
N ALA A 154 -6.40 -37.75 -43.09
CA ALA A 154 -7.69 -37.63 -43.79
C ALA A 154 -8.49 -36.36 -43.41
N GLU A 155 -8.23 -35.77 -42.23
CA GLU A 155 -8.89 -34.53 -41.77
C GLU A 155 -8.16 -33.28 -42.31
N LEU A 156 -6.83 -33.31 -42.42
CA LEU A 156 -6.06 -32.22 -43.04
C LEU A 156 -6.11 -32.19 -44.56
N GLU A 157 -6.37 -33.31 -45.22
CA GLU A 157 -6.68 -33.34 -46.66
C GLU A 157 -8.03 -32.68 -46.99
N LYS A 158 -8.92 -32.50 -46.00
CA LYS A 158 -10.21 -31.82 -46.15
C LYS A 158 -10.17 -30.33 -45.84
N LEU A 159 -9.06 -29.81 -45.33
CA LEU A 159 -8.86 -28.36 -45.29
C LEU A 159 -8.59 -27.91 -46.74
N PRO A 160 -9.40 -26.97 -47.29
CA PRO A 160 -9.18 -26.51 -48.65
C PRO A 160 -7.74 -25.98 -48.75
N GLN A 161 -6.98 -26.52 -49.72
CA GLN A 161 -5.69 -25.96 -50.07
C GLN A 161 -5.94 -24.53 -50.56
N ILE A 162 -5.69 -23.55 -49.69
CA ILE A 162 -5.61 -22.15 -50.07
C ILE A 162 -4.31 -22.00 -50.87
N ASN A 163 -4.34 -22.44 -52.12
CA ASN A 163 -3.40 -22.03 -53.16
C ASN A 163 -4.14 -21.00 -54.01
N ASP A 164 -3.95 -19.73 -53.67
CA ASP A 164 -3.51 -18.69 -54.60
C ASP A 164 -3.82 -17.28 -54.06
N LEU A 165 -2.95 -16.37 -54.50
CA LEU A 165 -3.03 -14.90 -54.45
C LEU A 165 -2.27 -14.24 -53.29
N HIS A 166 -0.98 -14.05 -53.54
CA HIS A 166 -0.36 -12.71 -53.59
C HIS A 166 -1.10 -11.60 -52.84
N ALA A 167 -0.80 -11.43 -51.56
CA ALA A 167 -0.67 -10.14 -50.86
C ALA A 167 -0.39 -10.39 -49.38
N ARG A 168 0.83 -10.84 -49.04
CA ARG A 168 1.36 -10.54 -47.72
C ARG A 168 2.02 -9.17 -47.81
N PRO A 169 1.47 -8.09 -47.23
CA PRO A 169 2.35 -7.05 -46.78
C PRO A 169 3.25 -7.71 -45.73
N SER A 170 4.54 -7.81 -46.01
CA SER A 170 5.53 -7.95 -44.96
C SER A 170 5.41 -6.69 -44.11
N SER A 171 4.52 -6.69 -43.12
CA SER A 171 4.76 -5.93 -41.90
C SER A 171 5.91 -6.65 -41.21
N LEU A 172 7.12 -6.34 -41.68
CA LEU A 172 8.26 -6.27 -40.81
C LEU A 172 7.79 -5.41 -39.64
N LEU A 173 7.42 -6.08 -38.54
CA LEU A 173 7.63 -5.56 -37.20
C LEU A 173 9.12 -5.25 -37.13
N THR A 174 9.47 -4.08 -37.65
CA THR A 174 10.57 -3.29 -37.13
C THR A 174 10.23 -3.17 -35.66
N MET A 175 10.93 -3.97 -34.85
CA MET A 175 10.99 -3.78 -33.42
C MET A 175 11.52 -2.36 -33.25
N SER A 176 10.59 -1.43 -33.10
CA SER A 176 10.89 -0.06 -32.71
C SER A 176 11.66 -0.18 -31.40
N PRO A 177 12.90 0.34 -31.33
CA PRO A 177 13.70 0.22 -30.12
C PRO A 177 12.93 0.92 -29.00
N SER A 178 12.59 0.14 -27.97
CA SER A 178 12.03 0.63 -26.72
C SER A 178 12.87 1.84 -26.27
N PRO A 179 12.27 3.02 -26.01
CA PRO A 179 13.03 4.25 -25.78
C PRO A 179 13.67 4.33 -24.39
N VAL A 180 13.65 3.24 -23.63
CA VAL A 180 14.24 3.15 -22.30
C VAL A 180 15.45 2.23 -22.39
N ASP A 181 16.56 2.81 -22.85
CA ASP A 181 17.87 2.18 -22.77
C ASP A 181 18.15 1.87 -21.28
N PRO A 182 18.47 0.62 -20.90
CA PRO A 182 18.41 0.15 -19.51
C PRO A 182 19.60 0.57 -18.63
N GLY A 183 20.07 1.81 -18.79
CA GLY A 183 21.18 2.36 -18.02
C GLY A 183 20.72 3.33 -16.93
N GLU A 184 19.92 4.33 -17.27
CA GLU A 184 19.60 5.44 -16.37
C GLU A 184 18.25 6.00 -16.80
N GLY A 185 17.22 5.94 -15.94
CA GLY A 185 15.80 6.24 -16.27
C GLY A 185 15.50 7.70 -16.60
N HIS A 186 16.16 8.25 -17.63
CA HIS A 186 16.04 9.62 -18.08
C HIS A 186 15.12 9.68 -19.29
N THR A 187 14.07 10.49 -19.20
CA THR A 187 13.19 10.78 -20.34
C THR A 187 13.93 11.60 -21.39
N TYR A 188 13.53 11.52 -22.67
CA TYR A 188 14.14 12.34 -23.74
C TYR A 188 13.99 13.85 -23.49
N TYR A 189 12.94 14.23 -22.77
CA TYR A 189 12.74 15.57 -22.23
C TYR A 189 13.84 15.97 -21.24
N ALA A 190 14.23 15.07 -20.33
CA ALA A 190 15.33 15.29 -19.39
C ALA A 190 16.70 15.39 -20.09
N VAL A 191 16.94 14.58 -21.12
CA VAL A 191 18.19 14.60 -21.90
C VAL A 191 18.43 15.95 -22.61
N LEU A 192 17.38 16.57 -23.16
CA LEU A 192 17.47 17.90 -23.78
C LEU A 192 17.27 19.06 -22.78
N GLY A 193 16.87 18.77 -21.54
CA GLY A 193 16.62 19.78 -20.51
C GLY A 193 15.39 20.65 -20.78
N ILE A 194 14.36 20.11 -21.45
CA ILE A 194 13.10 20.80 -21.75
C ILE A 194 11.95 20.07 -21.03
N THR A 195 10.92 20.80 -20.59
CA THR A 195 9.72 20.21 -19.98
C THR A 195 8.57 20.07 -21.01
N ARG A 196 7.70 19.06 -20.83
CA ARG A 196 6.49 18.86 -21.66
C ARG A 196 5.60 20.11 -21.70
N LYS A 197 5.56 20.88 -20.60
CA LYS A 197 4.77 22.12 -20.48
C LYS A 197 5.28 23.25 -21.37
N LEU A 198 6.60 23.45 -21.44
CA LEU A 198 7.20 24.50 -22.29
C LEU A 198 6.89 24.30 -23.78
N LEU A 199 6.85 23.04 -24.25
CA LEU A 199 6.51 22.74 -25.64
C LEU A 199 5.02 22.85 -25.95
N HIS A 200 4.16 22.83 -24.92
CA HIS A 200 2.73 23.03 -25.05
C HIS A 200 2.37 24.53 -25.04
N GLU A 201 3.07 25.33 -24.23
CA GLU A 201 2.90 26.79 -24.15
C GLU A 201 3.45 27.51 -25.41
N GLU A 202 4.58 27.05 -25.96
CA GLU A 202 5.18 27.59 -27.19
C GLU A 202 4.77 26.78 -28.44
N ALA A 203 3.49 26.38 -28.53
CA ALA A 203 2.96 25.52 -29.61
C ALA A 203 3.12 26.12 -31.03
N ALA A 204 3.34 27.43 -31.15
CA ALA A 204 3.55 28.10 -32.43
C ALA A 204 4.94 27.79 -33.05
N VAL A 205 5.97 27.49 -32.25
CA VAL A 205 7.33 27.27 -32.76
C VAL A 205 8.13 26.18 -32.01
N PRO A 206 7.59 24.95 -31.85
CA PRO A 206 8.22 23.90 -31.05
C PRO A 206 9.59 23.47 -31.59
N GLN A 207 9.80 23.51 -32.91
CA GLN A 207 11.05 23.07 -33.51
C GLN A 207 12.25 24.00 -33.23
N GLN A 208 12.02 25.31 -33.07
CA GLN A 208 13.11 26.24 -32.74
C GLN A 208 13.61 26.04 -31.31
N VAL A 209 12.69 25.76 -30.38
CA VAL A 209 12.96 25.46 -28.98
C VAL A 209 13.78 24.18 -28.86
N ILE A 210 13.35 23.11 -29.55
CA ILE A 210 14.03 21.82 -29.57
C ILE A 210 15.43 21.93 -30.21
N LYS A 211 15.57 22.68 -31.30
CA LYS A 211 16.87 22.92 -31.95
C LYS A 211 17.84 23.72 -31.07
N ARG A 212 17.35 24.76 -30.38
CA ARG A 212 18.14 25.54 -29.43
C ARG A 212 18.58 24.70 -28.24
N ALA A 213 17.70 23.85 -27.72
CA ALA A 213 18.01 22.94 -26.62
C ALA A 213 19.02 21.86 -27.04
N TYR A 214 18.90 21.31 -28.24
CA TYR A 214 19.88 20.37 -28.80
C TYR A 214 21.27 20.99 -28.90
N HIS A 215 21.40 22.21 -29.46
CA HIS A 215 22.68 22.91 -29.51
C HIS A 215 23.25 23.19 -28.11
N ARG A 216 22.39 23.56 -27.14
CA ARG A 216 22.80 23.77 -25.75
C ARG A 216 23.29 22.47 -25.10
N ALA A 217 22.56 21.36 -25.28
CA ALA A 217 22.90 20.07 -24.70
C ALA A 217 24.23 19.52 -25.25
N LEU A 218 24.48 19.66 -26.56
CA LEU A 218 25.76 19.32 -27.18
C LEU A 218 26.92 20.17 -26.64
N LEU A 219 26.73 21.48 -26.48
CA LEU A 219 27.78 22.38 -25.97
C LEU A 219 28.12 22.11 -24.49
N GLN A 220 27.16 21.61 -23.71
CA GLN A 220 27.36 21.26 -22.30
C GLN A 220 27.98 19.87 -22.12
N ASN A 221 27.66 18.92 -23.00
CA ASN A 221 28.12 17.52 -22.89
C ASN A 221 29.19 17.13 -23.93
N HIS A 222 29.82 18.11 -24.60
CA HIS A 222 30.88 17.83 -25.57
C HIS A 222 32.09 17.18 -24.87
N PRO A 223 32.64 16.07 -25.41
CA PRO A 223 33.73 15.29 -24.77
C PRO A 223 35.07 16.06 -24.67
N ASP A 224 35.20 17.18 -25.36
CA ASP A 224 36.39 18.05 -25.29
C ASP A 224 36.38 18.98 -24.06
N LYS A 225 35.21 19.26 -23.47
CA LYS A 225 35.10 20.06 -22.23
C LYS A 225 35.18 19.23 -20.95
N SER A 226 34.81 17.95 -21.00
CA SER A 226 34.81 17.06 -19.84
C SER A 226 36.21 16.62 -19.40
N LYS A 227 37.22 16.67 -20.28
CA LYS A 227 38.63 16.41 -19.93
C LYS A 227 39.28 17.53 -19.09
N GLY A 228 38.70 18.73 -19.07
CA GLY A 228 39.23 19.88 -18.31
C GLY A 228 38.73 19.99 -16.86
N GLN A 229 37.78 19.15 -16.43
CA GLN A 229 37.08 19.32 -15.15
C GLN A 229 37.60 18.36 -14.05
N VAL A 230 38.92 18.19 -13.97
CA VAL A 230 39.59 17.59 -12.81
C VAL A 230 40.50 18.64 -12.19
N ARG A 231 39.90 19.69 -11.63
CA ARG A 231 40.44 20.48 -10.50
C ARG A 231 39.44 21.58 -10.13
N SER A 232 38.80 21.38 -8.99
CA SER A 232 38.43 22.37 -7.96
C SER A 232 37.06 22.03 -7.36
N THR A 233 37.11 21.51 -6.14
CA THR A 233 36.02 21.36 -5.18
C THR A 233 35.77 22.68 -4.44
N THR A 234 34.51 23.07 -4.22
CA THR A 234 33.81 23.14 -2.90
C THR A 234 32.51 23.97 -2.99
N SER A 235 31.38 23.32 -2.70
CA SER A 235 30.17 23.71 -1.91
C SER A 235 29.49 25.08 -2.14
N ALA A 236 28.16 25.27 -2.24
CA ALA A 236 26.98 24.46 -1.89
C ALA A 236 25.71 24.98 -2.63
N THR A 237 24.64 24.15 -2.59
CA THR A 237 23.23 24.47 -2.93
C THR A 237 22.76 24.18 -4.37
N SER A 238 22.47 22.90 -4.66
CA SER A 238 21.25 22.41 -5.33
C SER A 238 21.46 20.94 -5.74
N TYR A 239 20.50 20.07 -5.42
CA TYR A 239 20.46 18.66 -5.86
C TYR A 239 20.14 18.56 -7.36
N ALA A 240 21.00 19.11 -8.20
CA ALA A 240 21.01 18.84 -9.64
C ALA A 240 22.04 17.74 -9.88
N SER A 241 21.56 16.51 -10.01
CA SER A 241 22.37 15.39 -10.53
C SER A 241 23.00 15.85 -11.84
N LYS A 242 24.32 16.04 -11.88
CA LYS A 242 25.04 16.30 -13.13
C LYS A 242 25.08 14.99 -13.91
N THR A 243 24.00 14.69 -14.63
CA THR A 243 23.89 13.60 -15.58
C THR A 243 24.61 14.04 -16.85
N ALA A 244 25.87 13.60 -17.02
CA ALA A 244 26.58 13.82 -18.27
C ALA A 244 25.98 12.90 -19.34
N PHE A 245 25.21 13.47 -20.28
CA PHE A 245 24.57 12.70 -21.34
C PHE A 245 25.55 12.47 -22.49
N THR A 246 25.53 11.28 -23.10
CA THR A 246 26.37 11.03 -24.28
C THR A 246 25.83 11.77 -25.51
N VAL A 247 26.72 12.08 -26.45
CA VAL A 247 26.33 12.75 -27.71
C VAL A 247 25.29 11.91 -28.48
N ASP A 248 25.41 10.58 -28.42
CA ASP A 248 24.46 9.66 -29.05
C ASP A 248 23.05 9.78 -28.43
N GLN A 249 22.94 9.84 -27.10
CA GLN A 249 21.66 10.05 -26.38
C GLN A 249 21.02 11.40 -26.70
N ILE A 250 21.81 12.46 -26.82
CA ILE A 250 21.32 13.79 -27.19
C ILE A 250 20.79 13.79 -28.64
N SER A 251 21.47 13.06 -29.54
CA SER A 251 21.06 12.94 -30.93
C SER A 251 19.78 12.12 -31.12
N THR A 252 19.59 11.05 -30.34
CA THR A 252 18.37 10.22 -30.38
C THR A 252 17.18 10.99 -29.80
N ALA A 253 17.36 11.69 -28.68
CA ALA A 253 16.33 12.53 -28.08
C ALA A 253 15.87 13.64 -29.04
N TYR A 254 16.80 14.30 -29.74
CA TYR A 254 16.47 15.31 -30.75
C TYR A 254 15.66 14.73 -31.91
N LYS A 255 16.05 13.58 -32.48
CA LYS A 255 15.34 12.93 -33.58
C LYS A 255 13.91 12.53 -33.21
N VAL A 256 13.71 11.98 -32.00
CA VAL A 256 12.38 11.55 -31.55
C VAL A 256 11.47 12.75 -31.26
N LEU A 257 12.02 13.83 -30.70
CA LEU A 257 11.24 15.02 -30.33
C LEU A 257 11.03 16.01 -31.49
N SER A 258 11.87 15.99 -32.55
CA SER A 258 11.77 16.92 -33.68
C SER A 258 10.52 16.70 -34.55
N ASP A 259 10.11 15.44 -34.73
CA ASP A 259 8.97 15.10 -35.58
C ASP A 259 7.68 14.99 -34.74
N SER A 260 6.62 15.66 -35.18
CA SER A 260 5.36 15.73 -34.42
C SER A 260 4.74 14.36 -34.15
N ARG A 261 4.88 13.43 -35.10
CA ARG A 261 4.32 12.08 -35.01
C ARG A 261 5.08 11.19 -34.01
N THR A 262 6.41 11.16 -34.10
CA THR A 262 7.24 10.35 -33.18
C THR A 262 7.20 10.91 -31.76
N ARG A 263 7.08 12.24 -31.61
CA ARG A 263 6.84 12.89 -30.32
C ARG A 263 5.50 12.45 -29.71
N ALA A 264 4.41 12.43 -30.48
CA ALA A 264 3.11 12.02 -29.99
C ALA A 264 3.08 10.53 -29.59
N GLU A 265 3.76 9.67 -30.36
CA GLU A 265 3.93 8.26 -30.01
C GLU A 265 4.76 8.08 -28.73
N TYR A 266 5.82 8.87 -28.56
CA TYR A 266 6.63 8.89 -27.33
C TYR A 266 5.83 9.39 -26.12
N ASP A 267 5.06 10.47 -26.26
CA ASP A 267 4.22 11.00 -25.19
C ASP A 267 3.16 9.98 -24.75
N ARG A 268 2.53 9.29 -25.71
CA ARG A 268 1.60 8.19 -25.43
C ARG A 268 2.30 7.06 -24.67
N SER A 269 3.54 6.73 -25.02
CA SER A 269 4.31 5.70 -24.31
C SER A 269 4.69 6.10 -22.88
N LEU A 270 4.92 7.39 -22.61
CA LEU A 270 5.18 7.89 -21.26
C LEU A 270 3.93 7.88 -20.39
N ASP A 271 2.76 8.18 -20.97
CA ASP A 271 1.48 8.17 -20.25
C ASP A 271 1.01 6.72 -19.95
N LEU A 272 1.38 5.75 -20.79
CA LEU A 272 1.12 4.30 -20.58
C LEU A 272 2.18 3.61 -19.71
N ALA A 273 3.35 4.20 -19.52
CA ALA A 273 4.39 3.62 -18.69
C ALA A 273 3.94 3.67 -17.21
N PRO A 274 3.84 2.53 -16.50
CA PRO A 274 3.56 2.55 -15.08
C PRO A 274 4.68 3.36 -14.41
N ASN A 275 4.30 4.42 -13.70
CA ASN A 275 5.22 5.36 -13.06
C ASN A 275 6.04 4.68 -11.95
N ASN A 276 7.04 3.92 -12.36
CA ASN A 276 8.05 3.27 -11.53
C ASN A 276 9.42 3.89 -11.81
N GLN A 277 9.47 5.18 -12.11
CA GLN A 277 10.73 5.91 -12.16
C GLN A 277 11.12 6.37 -10.75
N GLY A 278 11.76 5.44 -10.03
CA GLY A 278 12.95 5.77 -9.24
C GLY A 278 12.77 6.03 -7.75
N LEU A 279 12.56 4.98 -6.95
CA LEU A 279 13.18 4.91 -5.62
C LEU A 279 13.56 3.47 -5.28
N LYS A 280 14.75 3.34 -4.68
CA LYS A 280 15.39 2.09 -4.31
C LYS A 280 14.44 1.20 -3.50
N ARG A 281 14.35 -0.07 -3.90
CA ARG A 281 13.77 -1.19 -3.15
C ARG A 281 14.30 -1.17 -1.71
N GLY A 282 13.48 -0.73 -0.76
CA GLY A 282 13.85 -0.76 0.66
C GLY A 282 13.03 0.07 1.64
N GLU A 283 12.17 0.99 1.19
CA GLU A 283 11.46 1.89 2.12
C GLU A 283 9.98 1.96 1.76
N GLN A 284 9.12 1.64 2.73
CA GLN A 284 7.66 1.72 2.60
C GLN A 284 7.23 3.18 2.53
N THR A 285 7.38 3.80 1.35
CA THR A 285 6.76 5.09 1.07
C THR A 285 5.32 4.89 0.65
N PHE A 286 4.43 5.11 1.61
CA PHE A 286 3.03 5.51 1.50
C PHE A 286 2.56 5.78 0.04
N GLN A 287 2.02 4.76 -0.62
CA GLN A 287 1.22 4.92 -1.83
C GLN A 287 -0.13 5.51 -1.41
N THR A 288 -0.26 6.84 -1.48
CA THR A 288 -1.57 7.47 -1.38
C THR A 288 -2.38 7.15 -2.63
N GLY A 289 -3.44 6.36 -2.47
CA GLY A 289 -4.69 6.62 -3.19
C GLY A 289 -5.03 5.76 -4.41
N ILE A 290 -4.51 4.54 -4.54
CA ILE A 290 -5.17 3.53 -5.37
C ILE A 290 -5.99 2.66 -4.43
N GLU A 291 -7.28 2.96 -4.35
CA GLU A 291 -8.27 2.11 -3.68
C GLU A 291 -8.83 1.16 -4.75
N ASN A 292 -8.66 -0.15 -4.54
CA ASN A 292 -9.45 -1.13 -5.29
C ASN A 292 -10.85 -1.10 -4.67
N VAL A 293 -11.84 -0.80 -5.49
CA VAL A 293 -13.26 -0.72 -5.10
C VAL A 293 -14.01 -1.67 -6.02
N ASP A 294 -14.76 -2.59 -5.44
CA ASP A 294 -15.56 -3.55 -6.20
C ASP A 294 -16.78 -2.81 -6.81
N LEU A 295 -17.28 -3.27 -7.95
CA LEU A 295 -18.44 -2.65 -8.62
C LEU A 295 -19.70 -2.66 -7.73
N ASP A 296 -19.81 -3.62 -6.82
CA ASP A 296 -20.89 -3.73 -5.82
C ASP A 296 -20.86 -2.62 -4.75
N ASP A 297 -19.70 -1.94 -4.58
CA ASP A 297 -19.52 -0.86 -3.61
C ASP A 297 -19.80 0.54 -4.20
N LEU A 298 -20.15 0.63 -5.49
CA LEU A 298 -20.45 1.87 -6.20
C LEU A 298 -21.96 2.12 -6.25
N ASP A 299 -22.36 3.39 -6.13
CA ASP A 299 -23.78 3.75 -6.28
C ASP A 299 -24.17 3.64 -7.77
N PHE A 300 -25.27 2.95 -8.06
CA PHE A 300 -25.83 2.77 -9.41
C PHE A 300 -27.06 3.67 -9.60
N ASP A 301 -27.12 4.43 -10.71
CA ASP A 301 -28.22 5.35 -10.99
C ASP A 301 -29.21 4.77 -12.03
N GLU A 302 -30.17 3.98 -11.58
CA GLU A 302 -31.22 3.36 -12.41
C GLU A 302 -32.35 4.36 -12.78
N SER A 303 -32.01 5.46 -13.46
CA SER A 303 -33.00 6.43 -13.96
C SER A 303 -33.26 6.20 -15.45
N ASP A 304 -34.52 6.21 -15.92
CA ASP A 304 -34.93 5.93 -17.33
C ASP A 304 -34.46 6.98 -18.38
N GLY A 305 -33.25 7.53 -18.25
CA GLY A 305 -32.63 8.47 -19.18
C GLY A 305 -31.55 7.81 -20.06
N PRO A 306 -31.06 8.49 -21.11
CA PRO A 306 -29.97 7.98 -21.96
C PRO A 306 -28.62 7.79 -21.24
N ASP A 307 -28.50 8.26 -19.99
CA ASP A 307 -27.32 8.13 -19.11
C ASP A 307 -27.56 7.12 -17.93
N ALA A 308 -28.56 6.23 -18.07
CA ALA A 308 -29.11 5.33 -17.03
C ALA A 308 -28.18 4.22 -16.51
N GLU A 309 -27.09 3.92 -17.19
CA GLU A 309 -26.22 2.78 -16.87
C GLU A 309 -24.84 3.30 -16.44
N CYS A 310 -24.83 4.04 -15.33
CA CYS A 310 -23.59 4.56 -14.77
C CYS A 310 -23.41 4.24 -13.28
N TRP A 311 -22.19 3.81 -12.95
CA TRP A 311 -21.70 3.64 -11.59
C TRP A 311 -20.95 4.90 -11.18
N TYR A 312 -21.22 5.43 -9.99
CA TYR A 312 -20.54 6.62 -9.51
C TYR A 312 -20.11 6.52 -8.05
N ARG A 313 -19.10 7.32 -7.70
CA ARG A 313 -18.62 7.49 -6.32
C ARG A 313 -18.21 8.93 -6.07
N SER A 314 -18.47 9.37 -4.85
CA SER A 314 -17.99 10.68 -4.39
C SER A 314 -16.46 10.69 -4.23
N CYS A 315 -15.84 11.78 -4.68
CA CYS A 315 -14.40 11.98 -4.51
C CYS A 315 -14.10 12.67 -3.17
N ARG A 316 -12.92 12.38 -2.61
CA ARG A 316 -12.41 12.98 -1.35
C ARG A 316 -12.35 14.51 -1.38
N CYS A 317 -12.44 15.15 -2.54
CA CYS A 317 -12.54 16.60 -2.70
C CYS A 317 -13.95 17.18 -2.47
N GLY A 318 -14.96 16.32 -2.25
CA GLY A 318 -16.35 16.73 -2.01
C GLY A 318 -17.23 16.77 -3.26
N ASN A 319 -16.73 16.33 -4.43
CA ASN A 319 -17.59 16.13 -5.61
C ASN A 319 -18.41 14.83 -5.42
N PRO A 320 -19.75 14.88 -5.38
CA PRO A 320 -20.58 13.69 -5.19
C PRO A 320 -20.49 12.67 -6.34
N ARG A 321 -20.18 13.11 -7.56
CA ARG A 321 -19.93 12.25 -8.74
C ARG A 321 -18.51 12.45 -9.26
N GLY A 322 -17.53 12.27 -8.37
CA GLY A 322 -16.13 12.49 -8.70
C GLY A 322 -15.50 11.37 -9.52
N PHE A 323 -16.08 10.18 -9.46
CA PHE A 323 -15.77 9.04 -10.31
C PHE A 323 -17.07 8.57 -10.94
N LEU A 324 -17.07 8.35 -12.25
CA LEU A 324 -18.22 7.90 -13.03
C LEU A 324 -17.71 6.91 -14.08
N PHE A 325 -18.37 5.76 -14.15
CA PHE A 325 -18.08 4.70 -15.12
C PHE A 325 -19.38 4.33 -15.83
N THR A 326 -19.34 4.21 -17.15
CA THR A 326 -20.44 3.69 -17.95
C THR A 326 -20.22 2.22 -18.29
N GLU A 327 -21.26 1.51 -18.73
CA GLU A 327 -21.12 0.11 -19.15
C GLU A 327 -20.08 -0.06 -20.27
N ALA A 328 -20.03 0.89 -21.21
CA ALA A 328 -19.04 0.88 -22.29
C ALA A 328 -17.59 1.00 -21.79
N ASP A 329 -17.34 1.81 -20.75
CA ASP A 329 -16.00 1.96 -20.16
C ASP A 329 -15.55 0.66 -19.47
N LEU A 330 -16.49 -0.05 -18.85
CA LEU A 330 -16.23 -1.33 -18.18
C LEU A 330 -16.03 -2.47 -19.19
N GLU A 331 -16.76 -2.47 -20.30
CA GLU A 331 -16.61 -3.48 -21.36
C GLU A 331 -15.24 -3.39 -22.05
N GLU A 332 -14.75 -2.17 -22.34
CA GLU A 332 -13.40 -1.94 -22.89
C GLU A 332 -12.30 -2.42 -21.91
N ALA A 333 -12.52 -2.21 -20.60
CA ALA A 333 -11.57 -2.64 -19.58
C ALA A 333 -11.63 -4.14 -19.30
N GLY A 334 -12.76 -4.81 -19.54
CA GLY A 334 -12.95 -6.25 -19.33
C GLY A 334 -12.02 -7.12 -20.20
N GLU A 335 -11.67 -6.66 -21.41
CA GLU A 335 -10.72 -7.35 -22.29
C GLU A 335 -9.29 -7.37 -21.72
N ASN A 336 -8.96 -6.48 -20.79
CA ASN A 336 -7.63 -6.36 -20.16
C ASN A 336 -7.41 -7.31 -18.98
N GLY A 337 -8.43 -8.10 -18.62
CA GLY A 337 -8.39 -9.12 -17.57
C GLY A 337 -8.68 -8.59 -16.17
N GLU A 338 -9.42 -9.37 -15.39
CA GLU A 338 -9.72 -9.06 -13.98
C GLU A 338 -8.45 -9.02 -13.13
N LEU A 339 -8.25 -7.93 -12.38
CA LEU A 339 -7.19 -7.83 -11.37
C LEU A 339 -7.54 -8.73 -10.17
N LEU A 340 -6.94 -9.93 -10.12
CA LEU A 340 -7.06 -10.90 -9.01
C LEU A 340 -6.36 -10.49 -7.71
#